data_AF-A0A5S4H7Z3-F1
#
_entry.id   AF-A0A5S4H7Z3-F1
#
_cell.length_a   1.000
_cell.length_b   1.000
_cell.length_c   1.000
_cell.angle_alpha   90.00
_cell.angle_beta   90.00
_cell.angle_gamma   90.00
#
_symmetry.space_group_name_H-M   'P 1'
#
loop_
_entity.id
_entity.type
_entity.pdbx_description
1 polymer ?
#
loop_
_entity_poly.entity_id
_entity_poly.type
_entity_poly.pdbx_seq_one_letter_code
_entity_poly.pdbx_strand_id
1 'polypeptide(L)' 'MSSAVRRTWRRLVQSYITLCARDDAAKHGYSVPTGVWSCVRCNQPHLELSTLNHHLRTEHGVIAG' A
#
# COMPACT_ATOMS: atom_id res chain seq x y z
N MET A 1 -23.25 -6.06 12.50
CA MET A 1 -22.23 -5.10 11.98
C MET A 1 -22.64 -4.58 10.62
N SER A 2 -22.57 -3.26 10.41
CA SER A 2 -22.89 -2.65 9.11
C SER A 2 -21.85 -3.02 8.04
N SER A 3 -22.25 -2.91 6.76
CA SER A 3 -21.38 -3.15 5.61
C SER A 3 -20.19 -2.19 5.55
N ALA A 4 -20.37 -0.94 6.00
CA ALA A 4 -19.31 0.04 6.16
C ALA A 4 -18.27 -0.43 7.19
N VAL A 5 -18.71 -0.87 8.36
CA VAL A 5 -17.82 -1.35 9.44
C VAL A 5 -17.03 -2.58 9.00
N ARG A 6 -17.64 -3.54 8.28
CA ARG A 6 -16.92 -4.70 7.73
C ARG A 6 -15.86 -4.33 6.70
N ARG A 7 -16.10 -3.29 5.90
CA ARG A 7 -15.11 -2.79 4.91
C ARG A 7 -13.94 -2.10 5.60
N THR A 8 -14.23 -1.24 6.58
CA THR A 8 -13.20 -0.58 7.38
C THR A 8 -12.34 -1.59 8.12
N TRP A 9 -12.96 -2.60 8.75
CA TRP A 9 -12.24 -3.67 9.42
C TRP A 9 -11.29 -4.43 8.50
N ARG A 10 -11.75 -4.85 7.31
CA ARG A 10 -10.90 -5.52 6.33
C ARG A 10 -9.69 -4.67 5.91
N ARG A 11 -9.88 -3.36 5.74
CA ARG A 11 -8.79 -2.43 5.40
C ARG A 11 -7.75 -2.31 6.51
N LEU A 12 -8.20 -2.25 7.76
CA LEU A 12 -7.32 -2.21 8.93
C LEU A 12 -6.50 -3.50 9.05
N VAL A 13 -7.15 -4.66 8.95
CA VAL A 13 -6.48 -5.96 8.99
C VAL A 13 -5.46 -6.10 7.86
N GLN A 14 -5.80 -5.71 6.63
CA GLN A 14 -4.86 -5.75 5.51
C GLN A 14 -3.63 -4.86 5.73
N SER A 15 -3.85 -3.66 6.29
CA SER A 15 -2.77 -2.71 6.57
C SER A 15 -1.83 -3.25 7.66
N TYR A 16 -2.41 -3.85 8.71
CA TYR A 16 -1.68 -4.52 9.77
C TYR A 16 -0.81 -5.67 9.24
N ILE A 17 -1.38 -6.56 8.43
CA ILE A 17 -0.65 -7.70 7.82
C ILE A 17 0.53 -7.20 6.96
N THR A 18 0.32 -6.14 6.18
CA THR A 18 1.36 -5.59 5.30
C THR A 18 2.52 -4.99 6.10
N LEU A 19 2.24 -4.34 7.23
CA LEU A 19 3.27 -3.83 8.15
C LEU A 19 4.05 -4.98 8.79
N CYS A 20 3.36 -6.00 9.32
CA CYS A 20 4.00 -7.17 9.89
C CYS A 20 4.89 -7.89 8.86
N ALA A 21 4.43 -8.05 7.62
CA ALA A 21 5.22 -8.67 6.55
C ALA A 21 6.48 -7.88 6.19
N ARG A 22 6.43 -6.54 6.28
CA ARG A 22 7.60 -5.68 6.06
C ARG A 22 8.61 -5.77 7.19
N ASP A 23 8.14 -5.72 8.42
CA ASP A 23 8.99 -5.86 9.60
C ASP A 23 9.65 -7.25 9.64
N ASP A 24 8.91 -8.29 9.26
CA ASP A 24 9.42 -9.65 9.14
C ASP A 24 10.48 -9.75 8.02
N ALA A 25 10.19 -9.20 6.84
CA ALA A 25 11.14 -9.13 5.75
C ALA A 25 12.45 -8.43 6.17
N ALA A 26 12.37 -7.32 6.90
CA ALA A 26 13.53 -6.61 7.43
C ALA A 26 14.33 -7.45 8.45
N LYS A 27 13.65 -8.14 9.38
CA LYS A 27 14.29 -9.03 10.37
C LYS A 27 15.02 -10.20 9.72
N HIS A 28 14.47 -10.73 8.64
CA HIS A 28 15.04 -11.84 7.89
C HIS A 28 16.04 -11.40 6.82
N GLY A 29 16.40 -10.10 6.76
CA GLY A 29 17.40 -9.57 5.84
C GLY A 29 16.94 -9.53 4.37
N TYR A 30 15.64 -9.66 4.11
CA TYR A 30 15.09 -9.44 2.78
C TYR A 30 15.06 -7.94 2.49
N SER A 31 15.75 -7.52 1.43
CA SER A 31 15.64 -6.15 0.94
C SER A 31 14.28 -5.97 0.27
N VAL A 32 13.31 -5.41 1.00
CA VAL A 32 12.15 -4.80 0.36
C VAL A 32 12.72 -3.66 -0.50
N PRO A 33 12.49 -3.63 -1.83
CA PRO A 33 13.21 -2.72 -2.71
C PRO A 33 13.03 -1.27 -2.25
N THR A 34 14.13 -0.67 -1.79
CA THR A 34 14.31 0.77 -1.70
C THR A 34 14.52 1.26 -3.13
N GLY A 35 13.42 1.53 -3.82
CA GLY A 35 13.44 1.82 -5.25
C GLY A 35 12.30 2.73 -5.65
N VAL A 36 12.49 3.41 -6.78
CA VAL A 36 11.50 4.30 -7.37
C VAL A 36 10.27 3.48 -7.80
N TRP A 37 9.13 3.78 -7.20
CA TRP A 37 7.83 3.20 -7.50
C TRP A 37 7.15 3.99 -8.61
N SER A 38 6.81 3.36 -9.74
CA SER A 38 6.07 4.03 -10.81
C SER A 38 4.57 3.77 -10.69
N CYS A 39 3.74 4.81 -10.80
CA CYS A 39 2.30 4.64 -10.93
C CYS A 39 1.96 3.96 -12.26
N VAL A 40 1.22 2.85 -12.22
CA VAL A 40 0.83 2.11 -13.44
C VAL A 40 -0.15 2.86 -14.35
N ARG A 41 -0.79 3.93 -13.86
CA ARG A 41 -1.80 4.69 -14.61
C ARG A 41 -1.23 5.89 -15.35
N CYS A 42 -0.22 6.54 -14.79
CA CYS A 42 0.38 7.75 -15.36
C CYS A 42 1.91 7.68 -15.50
N ASN A 43 2.51 6.55 -15.11
CA ASN A 43 3.96 6.31 -15.10
C ASN A 43 4.77 7.31 -14.26
N GLN A 44 4.12 8.00 -13.32
CA GLN A 44 4.80 8.95 -12.45
C GLN A 44 5.66 8.22 -11.41
N PRO A 45 6.96 8.59 -11.26
CA PRO A 45 7.86 7.97 -10.30
C PRO A 45 7.69 8.55 -8.88
N HIS A 46 7.79 7.68 -7.88
CA HIS A 46 7.71 8.00 -6.44
C HIS A 46 8.81 7.29 -5.68
N LEU A 47 9.54 8.01 -4.83
CA LEU A 47 10.68 7.45 -4.09
C LEU A 47 10.26 6.52 -2.94
N GLU A 48 9.03 6.67 -2.47
CA GLU A 48 8.48 5.97 -1.31
C GLU A 48 7.16 5.28 -1.68
N LEU A 49 6.92 4.08 -1.14
CA LEU A 49 5.65 3.38 -1.37
C LEU A 49 4.45 4.14 -0.80
N SER A 50 4.64 4.84 0.33
CA SER A 50 3.60 5.68 0.94
C SER A 50 3.15 6.79 -0.01
N THR A 51 4.11 7.42 -0.70
CA THR A 51 3.86 8.47 -1.69
C THR A 51 3.14 7.93 -2.92
N LEU A 52 3.53 6.75 -3.43
CA LEU A 52 2.78 6.10 -4.51
C LEU A 52 1.33 5.79 -4.07
N ASN A 53 1.15 5.24 -2.87
CA ASN A 53 -0.18 4.94 -2.34
C ASN A 53 -1.06 6.17 -2.15
N HIS A 54 -0.46 7.29 -1.73
CA HIS A 54 -1.16 8.56 -1.63
C HIS A 54 -1.60 9.04 -3.02
N HIS A 55 -0.66 9.06 -3.98
CA HIS A 55 -0.90 9.42 -5.38
C HIS A 55 -2.03 8.59 -6.01
N LEU A 56 -2.03 7.26 -5.83
CA LEU A 56 -3.10 6.39 -6.35
C LEU A 56 -4.48 6.73 -5.76
N ARG A 57 -4.54 7.24 -4.52
CA ARG A 57 -5.79 7.61 -3.86
C ARG A 57 -6.28 9.00 -4.27
N THR A 58 -5.38 9.98 -4.42
CA THR A 58 -5.74 11.37 -4.73
C THR A 58 -5.93 11.61 -6.22
N GLU A 59 -5.02 11.12 -7.05
CA GLU A 59 -4.99 11.46 -8.48
C GLU A 59 -5.82 10.51 -9.34
N HIS A 60 -5.97 9.26 -8.88
CA HIS A 60 -6.57 8.22 -9.71
C HIS A 60 -7.90 7.70 -9.20
N GLY A 61 -8.28 8.05 -7.97
CA GLY A 61 -9.48 7.54 -7.32
C GLY A 61 -9.45 6.02 -7.18
N VAL A 62 -10.05 5.49 -6.12
CA VAL A 62 -10.08 4.04 -5.91
C VAL A 62 -10.82 3.36 -7.06
N ILE A 63 -10.10 2.62 -7.90
CA ILE A 63 -10.63 1.42 -8.55
C ILE A 63 -9.66 0.30 -8.23
N ALA A 64 -10.03 -0.46 -7.21
CA ALA A 64 -9.51 -1.79 -7.01
C ALA A 64 -9.86 -2.63 -8.24
N GLY A 65 -8.84 -3.11 -8.94
CA GLY A 65 -8.92 -4.28 -9.81
C GLY A 65 -7.96 -5.29 -9.22
#